data_AF-A0A2S9FQT6-F1
#
_entry.id   AF-A0A2S9FQT6-F1
#
_cell.length_a   1.000
_cell.length_b   1.000
_cell.length_c   1.000
_cell.angle_alpha   90.00
_cell.angle_beta   90.00
_cell.angle_gamma   90.00
#
_symmetry.space_group_name_H-M   'P 1'
#
loop_
_entity.id
_entity.type
_entity.pdbx_description
1 polymer ?
#
loop_
_entity_poly.entity_id
_entity_poly.type
_entity_poly.pdbx_seq_one_letter_code
_entity_poly.pdbx_strand_id
1 'polypeptide(L)' 'AGQIQQYLDDLARHAKEHGFDSAHLIVISGQPDKSVRNRVEHYADTRGLTVEFLLYRVQTKLLPHP' A
#
# COMPACT_ATOMS: atom_id res chain seq x y z
N ALA A 1 -10.42 9.05 9.05
CA ALA A 1 -9.85 8.16 8.01
C ALA A 1 -8.33 8.20 8.13
N GLY A 2 -7.64 7.09 7.89
CA GLY A 2 -6.16 7.06 7.88
C GLY A 2 -5.60 7.52 6.52
N GLN A 3 -4.36 8.02 6.47
CA GLN A 3 -3.73 8.53 5.23
C GLN A 3 -3.86 7.58 4.02
N ILE A 4 -3.66 6.27 4.22
CA ILE A 4 -3.75 5.28 3.12
C ILE A 4 -5.15 5.21 2.51
N GLN A 5 -6.21 5.37 3.31
CA GLN A 5 -7.58 5.37 2.80
C GLN A 5 -7.82 6.55 1.85
N GLN A 6 -7.27 7.70 2.21
CA GLN A 6 -7.40 8.91 1.41
C GLN A 6 -6.64 8.79 0.07
N TYR A 7 -5.45 8.17 0.09
CA TYR A 7 -4.73 7.84 -1.15
C TYR A 7 -5.52 6.88 -2.06
N LEU A 8 -6.21 5.89 -1.49
CA LEU A 8 -7.04 4.98 -2.27
C LEU A 8 -8.26 5.69 -2.88
N ASP A 9 -8.89 6.61 -2.14
CA ASP A 9 -9.97 7.45 -2.66
C ASP A 9 -9.51 8.35 -3.82
N ASP A 10 -8.36 9.00 -3.65
CA ASP A 10 -7.77 9.86 -4.69
C ASP A 10 -7.38 9.07 -5.93
N LEU A 11 -6.83 7.86 -5.75
CA LEU A 11 -6.46 6.98 -6.85
C LEU A 11 -7.69 6.49 -7.63
N ALA A 12 -8.76 6.09 -6.94
CA ALA A 12 -10.01 5.69 -7.57
C ALA A 12 -10.64 6.84 -8.38
N ARG A 13 -10.59 8.06 -7.83
CA ARG A 13 -11.07 9.26 -8.50
C ARG A 13 -10.25 9.55 -9.76
N HIS A 14 -8.93 9.51 -9.67
CA HIS A 14 -8.04 9.73 -10.80
C HIS A 14 -8.26 8.69 -11.91
N ALA A 15 -8.42 7.40 -11.57
CA ALA A 15 -8.72 6.36 -12.54
C ALA A 15 -10.00 6.65 -13.34
N LYS A 16 -11.06 7.08 -12.64
CA LYS A 16 -12.34 7.44 -13.26
C LYS A 16 -12.23 8.68 -14.14
N GLU A 17 -11.55 9.72 -13.68
CA GLU A 17 -11.38 10.98 -14.43
C GLU A 17 -10.61 10.78 -15.74
N HIS A 18 -9.68 9.83 -15.77
CA HIS A 18 -8.83 9.56 -16.92
C HIS A 18 -9.25 8.34 -17.75
N GLY A 19 -10.33 7.65 -17.39
CA GLY A 19 -10.83 6.48 -18.11
C GLY A 19 -9.90 5.28 -18.07
N PHE A 20 -9.11 5.13 -16.99
CA PHE A 20 -8.24 3.98 -16.81
C PHE A 20 -9.03 2.77 -16.31
N ASP A 21 -8.79 1.61 -16.92
CA ASP A 21 -9.41 0.34 -16.51
C ASP A 21 -8.92 -0.15 -15.14
N SER A 22 -7.76 0.34 -14.68
CA SER A 22 -7.17 -0.01 -13.39
C SER A 22 -6.24 1.09 -12.87
N ALA A 23 -6.08 1.14 -11.55
CA ALA A 23 -5.10 1.99 -10.89
C ALA A 23 -4.46 1.25 -9.71
N HIS A 24 -3.15 1.42 -9.55
CA HIS A 24 -2.33 0.63 -8.63
C HIS A 24 -1.72 1.52 -7.55
N LEU A 25 -1.83 1.10 -6.29
CA LEU A 25 -1.12 1.71 -5.16
C LEU A 25 0.00 0.76 -4.70
N ILE A 26 1.24 1.20 -4.85
CA ILE A 26 2.41 0.49 -4.31
C ILE A 26 2.74 1.08 -2.94
N VAL A 27 2.60 0.28 -1.89
CA VAL A 27 2.98 0.67 -0.52
C VAL A 27 4.33 0.07 -0.18
N ILE A 28 5.35 0.93 -0.08
CA ILE A 28 6.68 0.56 0.39
C ILE A 28 6.77 0.88 1.87
N SER A 29 6.76 -0.16 2.72
CA SER A 29 6.96 -0.01 4.16
C SER A 29 7.86 -1.13 4.68
N GLY A 30 8.19 -1.10 5.99
CA GLY A 30 8.86 -2.22 6.67
C GLY A 30 7.96 -3.46 6.70
N GLN A 31 8.05 -4.33 7.72
CA GLN A 31 7.00 -5.35 7.89
C GLN A 31 5.69 -4.63 8.26
N PRO A 32 4.66 -4.62 7.39
CA PRO A 32 3.40 -3.99 7.74
C PRO A 32 2.74 -4.83 8.85
N ASP A 33 2.24 -4.14 9.87
CA ASP A 33 1.38 -4.76 10.88
C ASP A 33 0.23 -5.49 10.17
N LYS A 34 -0.01 -6.76 10.52
CA LYS A 34 -1.06 -7.60 9.89
C LYS A 34 -2.43 -6.93 9.94
N SER A 35 -2.76 -6.22 11.02
CA SER A 35 -4.02 -5.50 11.16
C SER A 35 -4.14 -4.34 10.19
N VAL A 36 -3.05 -3.63 9.93
CA VAL A 36 -2.99 -2.51 8.98
C VAL A 36 -3.13 -3.04 7.56
N ARG A 37 -2.41 -4.11 7.23
CA ARG A 37 -2.52 -4.78 5.93
C ARG A 37 -3.96 -5.18 5.63
N ASN A 38 -4.58 -5.95 6.53
CA ASN A 38 -5.96 -6.43 6.35
C ASN A 38 -6.94 -5.27 6.16
N ARG A 39 -6.79 -4.18 6.92
CA ARG A 39 -7.66 -3.01 6.80
C ARG A 39 -7.50 -2.31 5.46
N VAL A 40 -6.28 -2.21 4.93
CA VAL A 40 -6.00 -1.57 3.64
C VAL A 40 -6.51 -2.43 2.49
N GLU A 41 -6.23 -3.73 2.51
CA GLU A 41 -6.70 -4.68 1.49
C GLU A 41 -8.24 -4.70 1.45
N HIS A 42 -8.90 -4.80 2.62
CA HIS A 42 -10.37 -4.76 2.68
C HIS A 42 -10.96 -3.45 2.14
N TYR A 43 -10.33 -2.31 2.46
CA TYR A 43 -10.81 -1.01 1.97
C TYR A 43 -10.62 -0.83 0.46
N ALA A 44 -9.53 -1.35 -0.10
CA ALA A 44 -9.28 -1.35 -1.53
C ALA A 44 -10.29 -2.21 -2.30
N ASP A 45 -10.63 -3.38 -1.77
CA ASP A 45 -11.62 -4.29 -2.34
C ASP A 45 -13.00 -3.62 -2.49
N THR A 46 -13.44 -2.85 -1.48
CA THR A 46 -14.71 -2.09 -1.56
C THR A 46 -14.73 -1.02 -2.67
N ARG A 47 -13.59 -0.74 -3.32
CA ARG A 47 -13.43 0.23 -4.40
C ARG A 47 -13.06 -0.41 -5.74
N GLY A 48 -12.95 -1.73 -5.81
CA GLY A 48 -12.46 -2.43 -7.00
C GLY A 48 -10.99 -2.14 -7.30
N LEU A 49 -10.20 -1.77 -6.28
CA LEU A 49 -8.78 -1.49 -6.39
C LEU A 49 -7.97 -2.71 -5.94
N THR A 50 -6.85 -2.96 -6.62
CA THR A 50 -5.87 -3.96 -6.20
C THR A 50 -4.71 -3.28 -5.49
N VAL A 51 -4.35 -3.77 -4.30
CA VAL A 51 -3.19 -3.29 -3.52
C VAL A 51 -2.20 -4.42 -3.31
N GLU A 52 -0.93 -4.16 -3.61
CA GLU A 52 0.17 -5.10 -3.39
C GLU A 52 1.18 -4.52 -2.40
N PHE A 53 1.57 -5.32 -1.41
CA PHE A 53 2.59 -4.99 -0.42
C PHE A 53 3.91 -5.67 -0.78
N LEU A 54 4.93 -4.87 -1.12
CA LEU A 54 6.28 -5.36 -1.36
C LEU A 54 7.04 -5.45 -0.02
N LEU A 55 7.27 -6.67 0.45
CA LEU A 55 7.99 -6.94 1.70
C LEU A 55 9.50 -6.99 1.44
N TYR A 56 10.22 -5.92 1.79
CA TYR A 56 11.69 -5.94 1.78
C TYR A 56 12.22 -6.39 3.13
N ARG A 57 13.03 -7.45 3.14
CA ARG A 57 13.74 -7.90 4.35
C ARG A 57 15.02 -7.08 4.51
N VAL A 58 15.01 -6.10 5.41
CA VAL A 58 16.24 -5.40 5.82
C VAL A 58 17.01 -6.31 6.78
N GLN A 59 18.12 -6.90 6.32
CA GLN A 59 19.09 -7.57 7.19
C GLN A 59 20.25 -6.60 7.48
N THR A 60 20.33 -6.12 8.71
CA THR A 60 21.49 -5.37 9.21
C THR A 60 22.47 -6.33 9.88
N LYS A 61 23.71 -6.36 9.38
CA LYS A 61 24.84 -6.96 10.10
C LYS A 61 25.61 -5.84 10.80
N LEU A 62 25.69 -5.90 12.12
CA LEU A 62 26.62 -5.07 12.89
C LEU A 62 28.03 -5.62 12.65
N LEU A 63 28.84 -4.89 11.90
CA LEU A 63 30.26 -5.16 11.79
C LEU A 63 30.96 -4.44 12.96
N PRO A 64 31.73 -5.14 13.82
CA PRO A 64 32.51 -4.48 14.86
C PRO A 64 33.56 -3.55 14.21
N HIS A 65 33.70 -2.34 14.75
CA HIS A 65 34.73 -1.38 14.36
C HIS A 65 36.06 -1.73 15.07
N PRO A 66 37.21 -1.65 14.37
CA PRO A 66 38.53 -1.83 15.00
C PRO A 66 38.89 -0.74 16.01
#